data_AF-A0A926XG44-F1
#
_entry.id   AF-A0A926XG44-F1
#
_cell.length_a   1.000
_cell.length_b   1.000
_cell.length_c   1.000
_cell.angle_alpha   90.00
_cell.angle_beta   90.00
_cell.angle_gamma   90.00
#
_symmetry.space_group_name_H-M   'P 1'
#
loop_
_entity.id
_entity.type
_entity.pdbx_description
1 polymer ?
#
loop_
_entity_poly.entity_id
_entity_poly.type
_entity_poly.pdbx_seq_one_letter_code
_entity_poly.pdbx_strand_id
1 'polypeptide(L)'
;MNETKTVTNGGQNSSPEALAKTAEIWDKSAQKMTNISVNDPKLKKFQADFIRMYRESSKATREYVSALKKRDFPAVDAGFKKLQKSYNPEKNLVNGINSYCGS
;
A
#
# COMPACT_ATOMS: atom_id res chain seq x y z
N MET A 1 30.69 17.37 -18.22
CA MET A 1 30.02 16.50 -17.23
C MET A 1 28.53 16.57 -17.53
N ASN A 2 28.03 15.64 -18.35
CA ASN A 2 26.60 15.58 -18.67
C ASN A 2 25.93 14.73 -17.60
N GLU A 3 25.16 15.40 -16.74
CA GLU A 3 24.36 14.76 -15.70
C GLU A 3 23.39 13.78 -16.34
N THR A 4 23.60 12.51 -15.99
CA THR A 4 22.96 11.34 -16.58
C THR A 4 21.45 11.44 -16.41
N LYS A 5 20.78 11.64 -17.54
CA LYS A 5 19.34 11.46 -17.70
C LYS A 5 18.90 10.10 -17.16
N THR A 6 17.83 10.15 -16.37
CA THR A 6 16.71 9.22 -16.39
C THR A 6 17.03 7.74 -16.20
N VAL A 7 17.04 7.30 -14.94
CA VAL A 7 16.83 5.88 -14.60
C VAL A 7 15.48 5.80 -13.87
N THR A 8 14.50 5.23 -14.58
CA THR A 8 13.23 4.64 -14.11
C THR A 8 12.11 5.53 -13.53
N ASN A 9 11.24 5.96 -14.46
CA ASN A 9 9.83 6.34 -14.31
C ASN A 9 8.96 5.20 -13.70
N GLY A 10 9.08 4.93 -12.40
CA GLY A 10 8.24 3.90 -11.75
C GLY A 10 8.23 3.83 -10.23
N GLY A 11 8.83 4.78 -9.50
CA GLY A 11 8.82 4.75 -8.02
C GLY A 11 10.04 5.38 -7.32
N GLN A 12 10.92 6.08 -8.04
CA GLN A 12 12.10 6.73 -7.48
C GLN A 12 11.86 8.23 -7.31
N ASN A 13 11.73 8.66 -6.05
CA ASN A 13 11.96 10.01 -5.48
C ASN A 13 11.01 10.36 -4.31
N SER A 14 10.25 9.41 -3.77
CA SER A 14 9.61 9.63 -2.47
C SER A 14 10.69 9.53 -1.39
N SER A 15 10.96 10.62 -0.68
CA SER A 15 11.88 10.60 0.46
C SER A 15 11.40 9.57 1.51
N PRO A 16 12.29 8.99 2.34
CA PRO A 16 11.89 8.11 3.44
C PRO A 16 10.78 8.69 4.32
N GLU A 17 10.74 10.01 4.48
CA GLU A 17 9.70 10.75 5.21
C GLU A 17 8.36 10.75 4.46
N ALA A 18 8.37 10.96 3.14
CA ALA A 18 7.16 10.87 2.32
C ALA A 18 6.55 9.47 2.36
N LEU A 19 7.40 8.44 2.26
CA LEU A 19 6.98 7.03 2.40
C LEU A 19 6.45 6.73 3.80
N ALA A 20 7.07 7.26 4.86
CA ALA A 20 6.55 7.12 6.22
C ALA A 20 5.14 7.73 6.36
N LYS A 21 4.90 8.91 5.78
CA LYS A 21 3.55 9.51 5.73
C LYS A 21 2.57 8.65 4.95
N THR A 22 2.98 8.01 3.86
CA THR A 22 2.14 7.05 3.13
C THR A 22 1.73 5.87 4.01
N ALA A 23 2.64 5.32 4.83
CA ALA A 23 2.29 4.28 5.80
C ALA A 23 1.24 4.75 6.83
N GLU A 24 1.35 5.99 7.31
CA GLU A 24 0.35 6.57 8.21
C GLU A 24 -1.02 6.74 7.54
N ILE A 25 -1.05 7.11 6.27
CA ILE A 25 -2.29 7.23 5.49
C ILE A 25 -2.96 5.85 5.38
N TRP A 26 -2.19 4.80 5.08
CA TRP A 26 -2.71 3.42 5.04
C TRP A 26 -3.32 3.01 6.39
N ASP A 27 -2.66 3.29 7.51
CA ASP A 27 -3.20 2.98 8.84
C ASP A 27 -4.49 3.74 9.13
N LYS A 28 -4.51 5.05 8.84
CA LYS A 28 -5.71 5.89 9.02
C LYS A 28 -6.86 5.37 8.17
N SER A 29 -6.59 4.93 6.93
CA SER A 29 -7.61 4.34 6.06
C SER A 29 -8.12 3.00 6.59
N ALA A 30 -7.24 2.13 7.10
CA ALA A 30 -7.64 0.88 7.75
C ALA A 30 -8.52 1.12 8.99
N GLN A 31 -8.16 2.12 9.80
CA GLN A 31 -8.93 2.50 10.98
C GLN A 31 -10.30 3.08 10.60
N LYS A 32 -10.34 4.02 9.64
CA LYS A 32 -11.59 4.56 9.10
C LYS A 32 -12.49 3.45 8.57
N MET A 33 -11.93 2.52 7.79
CA MET A 33 -12.67 1.39 7.23
C MET A 33 -13.23 0.48 8.33
N THR A 34 -12.48 0.21 9.39
CA THR A 34 -12.94 -0.60 10.55
C THR A 34 -14.16 0.01 11.24
N ASN A 35 -14.26 1.35 11.26
CA ASN A 35 -15.35 2.07 11.92
C ASN A 35 -16.64 2.15 11.08
N ILE A 36 -16.63 1.68 9.84
CA ILE A 36 -17.84 1.63 9.01
C ILE A 36 -18.70 0.45 9.48
N SER A 37 -19.92 0.74 9.92
CA SER A 37 -20.88 -0.31 10.25
C SER A 37 -21.41 -0.92 8.95
N VAL A 38 -21.14 -2.21 8.77
CA VAL A 38 -21.58 -2.97 7.61
C VAL A 38 -22.28 -4.22 8.11
N ASN A 39 -23.52 -4.45 7.70
CA ASN A 39 -24.31 -5.61 8.14
C ASN A 39 -24.33 -6.74 7.11
N ASP A 40 -24.24 -6.39 5.82
CA ASP A 40 -24.22 -7.35 4.73
C ASP A 40 -22.96 -8.24 4.80
N PRO A 41 -23.08 -9.58 4.77
CA PRO A 41 -21.94 -10.49 4.89
C PRO A 41 -20.89 -10.34 3.78
N LYS A 42 -21.30 -10.03 2.54
CA LYS A 42 -20.37 -9.84 1.42
C LYS A 42 -19.63 -8.51 1.55
N LEU A 43 -20.34 -7.45 1.94
CA LEU A 43 -19.70 -6.16 2.22
C LEU A 43 -18.74 -6.23 3.42
N LYS A 44 -19.06 -7.00 4.47
CA LYS A 44 -18.13 -7.28 5.58
C LYS A 44 -16.84 -7.94 5.09
N LYS A 45 -16.95 -8.85 4.11
CA LYS A 45 -15.78 -9.49 3.51
C LYS A 45 -14.92 -8.49 2.73
N PHE A 46 -15.53 -7.66 1.87
CA PHE A 46 -14.80 -6.60 1.16
C PHE A 46 -14.13 -5.64 2.13
N GLN A 47 -14.84 -5.21 3.17
CA GLN A 47 -14.30 -4.36 4.24
C GLN A 47 -13.05 -4.99 4.87
N ALA A 48 -13.13 -6.27 5.27
CA ALA A 48 -12.00 -6.99 5.86
C ALA A 48 -10.81 -7.10 4.89
N ASP A 49 -11.09 -7.36 3.60
CA ASP A 49 -10.05 -7.48 2.57
C ASP A 49 -9.34 -6.14 2.30
N PHE A 50 -10.07 -5.02 2.25
CA PHE A 50 -9.47 -3.68 2.16
C PHE A 50 -8.66 -3.31 3.41
N ILE A 51 -9.18 -3.61 4.61
CA ILE A 51 -8.44 -3.40 5.87
C ILE A 51 -7.12 -4.17 5.84
N ARG A 52 -7.14 -5.43 5.41
CA ARG A 52 -5.93 -6.24 5.27
C ARG A 52 -4.94 -5.60 4.30
N MET A 53 -5.40 -5.22 3.10
CA MET A 53 -4.58 -4.56 2.07
C MET A 53 -3.89 -3.30 2.59
N TYR A 54 -4.62 -2.43 3.29
CA TYR A 54 -4.06 -1.23 3.89
C TYR A 54 -3.02 -1.53 4.97
N ARG A 55 -3.31 -2.47 5.89
CA ARG A 55 -2.36 -2.85 6.94
C ARG A 55 -1.08 -3.47 6.39
N GLU A 56 -1.21 -4.34 5.39
CA GLU A 56 -0.05 -4.95 4.71
C GLU A 56 0.77 -3.90 3.96
N SER A 57 0.12 -2.95 3.28
CA SER A 57 0.80 -1.86 2.57
C SER A 57 1.52 -0.91 3.52
N SER A 58 0.90 -0.58 4.65
CA SER A 58 1.51 0.18 5.73
C SER A 58 2.78 -0.50 6.26
N LYS A 59 2.68 -1.80 6.58
CA LYS A 59 3.82 -2.59 7.06
C LYS A 59 4.94 -2.65 6.02
N ALA A 60 4.63 -2.98 4.77
CA ALA A 60 5.62 -3.08 3.69
C ALA A 60 6.31 -1.74 3.43
N THR A 61 5.57 -0.62 3.49
CA THR A 61 6.14 0.72 3.35
C THR A 61 7.13 1.02 4.47
N ARG A 62 6.82 0.67 5.72
CA ARG A 62 7.75 0.86 6.85
C ARG A 62 8.99 -0.01 6.77
N GLU A 63 8.84 -1.26 6.34
CA GLU A 63 9.98 -2.15 6.08
C GLU A 63 10.90 -1.56 5.00
N TYR A 64 10.32 -1.05 3.91
CA TYR A 64 11.05 -0.37 2.83
C TYR A 64 11.77 0.89 3.32
N VAL A 65 11.11 1.76 4.09
CA VAL A 65 11.71 2.96 4.71
C VAL A 65 12.86 2.58 5.64
N SER A 66 12.71 1.54 6.46
CA SER A 66 13.76 1.06 7.36
C SER A 66 14.98 0.59 6.57
N ALA A 67 14.77 -0.18 5.50
CA ALA A 67 15.84 -0.65 4.63
C ALA A 67 16.58 0.51 3.93
N LEU A 68 15.85 1.52 3.45
CA LEU A 68 16.44 2.73 2.86
C LEU A 68 17.33 3.48 3.86
N LYS A 69 16.85 3.68 5.10
CA LYS A 69 17.61 4.35 6.16
C LYS A 69 18.88 3.59 6.55
N LYS A 70 18.82 2.26 6.55
CA LYS A 70 19.96 1.37 6.83
C LYS A 70 20.90 1.18 5.64
N ARG A 71 20.53 1.66 4.44
CA ARG A 71 21.23 1.40 3.18
C ARG A 71 21.41 -0.10 2.90
N ASP A 72 20.43 -0.90 3.35
CA ASP A 72 20.40 -2.35 3.13
C ASP A 72 19.74 -2.62 1.77
N PHE A 73 20.53 -2.56 0.69
CA PHE A 73 20.02 -2.66 -0.67
C PHE A 73 19.24 -3.96 -0.98
N PRO A 74 19.67 -5.14 -0.51
CA PRO A 74 18.84 -6.35 -0.59
C PRO A 74 17.48 -6.19 0.10
N ALA A 75 17.43 -5.61 1.30
CA ALA A 75 16.17 -5.36 1.99
C ALA A 75 15.33 -4.27 1.33
N VAL A 76 15.93 -3.30 0.64
CA VAL A 76 15.24 -2.28 -0.16
C VAL A 76 14.49 -2.95 -1.32
N ASP A 77 15.15 -3.82 -2.10
CA ASP A 77 14.49 -4.56 -3.19
C ASP A 77 13.37 -5.47 -2.66
N ALA A 78 13.64 -6.21 -1.58
CA ALA A 78 12.63 -7.05 -0.94
C ALA A 78 11.43 -6.24 -0.42
N GLY A 79 11.69 -5.10 0.23
CA GLY A 79 10.66 -4.19 0.75
C GLY A 79 9.81 -3.58 -0.36
N PHE A 80 10.44 -3.18 -1.47
CA PHE A 80 9.73 -2.66 -2.64
C PHE A 80 8.82 -3.72 -3.27
N LYS A 81 9.31 -4.95 -3.47
CA LYS A 81 8.50 -6.06 -3.98
C LYS A 81 7.34 -6.42 -3.06
N LYS A 82 7.54 -6.37 -1.75
CA LYS A 82 6.46 -6.56 -0.76
C LYS A 82 5.40 -5.47 -0.87
N LEU A 83 5.82 -4.20 -0.99
CA LEU A 83 4.93 -3.08 -1.17
C LEU A 83 4.11 -3.21 -2.46
N GLN A 84 4.73 -3.59 -3.57
CA GLN A 84 4.02 -3.87 -4.82
C GLN A 84 2.94 -4.94 -4.64
N LYS A 85 3.30 -6.05 -4.01
CA LYS A 85 2.37 -7.15 -3.77
C LYS A 85 1.22 -6.77 -2.85
N SER A 86 1.43 -5.87 -1.89
CA SER A 86 0.40 -5.52 -0.90
C SER A 86 -0.72 -4.67 -1.48
N TYR A 87 -0.47 -3.85 -2.52
CA TYR A 87 -1.52 -3.06 -3.17
C TYR A 87 -2.09 -3.69 -4.46
N ASN A 88 -1.45 -4.72 -5.02
CA ASN A 88 -1.98 -5.46 -6.19
C ASN A 88 -3.46 -5.89 -6.10
N PRO A 89 -4.00 -6.28 -4.93
CA PRO A 89 -5.41 -6.65 -4.81
C PRO A 89 -6.40 -5.49 -5.05
N GLU A 90 -5.96 -4.23 -4.98
CA GLU A 90 -6.83 -3.05 -4.98
C GLU A 90 -7.82 -3.04 -6.15
N LYS A 91 -7.33 -3.23 -7.37
CA LYS A 91 -8.16 -3.22 -8.58
C LYS A 91 -9.28 -4.27 -8.51
N ASN A 92 -8.95 -5.48 -8.04
CA ASN A 92 -9.93 -6.56 -7.94
C ASN A 92 -10.95 -6.30 -6.82
N LEU A 93 -10.51 -5.71 -5.70
CA LEU A 93 -11.40 -5.33 -4.61
C LEU A 93 -12.37 -4.22 -5.01
N VAL A 94 -11.87 -3.18 -5.69
CA VAL A 94 -12.68 -2.06 -6.20
C VAL A 94 -13.69 -2.55 -7.25
N ASN A 95 -13.26 -3.36 -8.20
CA ASN A 95 -14.17 -3.94 -9.19
C ASN A 95 -15.22 -4.84 -8.51
N GLY A 96 -14.80 -5.69 -7.58
CA GLY A 96 -15.69 -6.62 -6.88
C GLY A 96 -16.78 -5.90 -6.08
N ILE A 97 -16.42 -4.87 -5.31
CA ILE A 97 -17.40 -4.11 -4.53
C ILE A 97 -18.34 -3.30 -5.43
N ASN A 98 -17.83 -2.68 -6.50
CA ASN A 98 -18.65 -1.91 -7.43
C ASN A 98 -19.65 -2.79 -8.19
N SER A 99 -19.21 -3.97 -8.65
CA SER A 99 -20.11 -4.94 -9.28
C SER A 99 -21.17 -5.45 -8.30
N TYR A 100 -20.82 -5.65 -7.03
CA TYR A 100 -21.78 -6.08 -6.01
C TYR A 100 -22.82 -5.00 -5.69
N CYS A 101 -22.40 -3.75 -5.51
CA CYS A 101 -23.27 -2.64 -5.13
C CYS A 101 -24.06 -2.03 -6.31
N GLY A 102 -23.60 -2.22 -7.54
CA GLY A 102 -24.29 -1.76 -8.75
C GLY A 102 -25.31 -2.75 -9.32
N SER A 103 -25.44 -3.93 -8.70
CA SER A 103 -26.47 -4.94 -8.99
C SER A 103 -27.65 -4.75 -8.05
#